data_AF-A0A350EX51-F1
#
_entry.id   AF-A0A350EX51-F1
#
_cell.length_a   1.000
_cell.length_b   1.000
_cell.length_c   1.000
_cell.angle_alpha   90.00
_cell.angle_beta   90.00
_cell.angle_gamma   90.00
#
_symmetry.space_group_name_H-M   'P 1'
#
loop_
_entity.id
_entity.type
_entity.pdbx_description
1 polymer ?
#
loop_
_entity_poly.entity_id
_entity_poly.type
_entity_poly.pdbx_seq_one_letter_code
_entity_poly.pdbx_strand_id
1 'polypeptide(L)'
;YETGRGLFFSQKHQCAACHRIRGEGAGHGPDLSNLTSRDAASVLRDITEPNATINPDYVGYNVRLRNGDEHTGFVRHQGNNRLKITTATGVETTAPPTEVAEMQPSGVSLMPSGLLEGLNEAQINDLLTFLLHEPPKRDKAEAWRIVSAPGSDPTSVARGETSKAAGNRPLRVVLVASKQDHGPGQHDYPSWQKAWHPLLAQAENATVEDAWLWPTEEQFAKSDALIFYYWNRAWDDAKYAQLDAFQERGGGIVVLHSATIENVAPKKLAQRIGLAAQPGTVKYRHMPFDLKFIDSTHPILAGLPGELYFLDEPYWPMIGDRSQIHVLANAANVDGEDRPMMWTFERGRGRVFASIAGHYTWTLDDPVFRL
;
A
#
# COMPACT_ATOMS: atom_id res chain seq x y z
N TYR A 1 -2.98 7.22 1.72
CA TYR A 1 -3.89 6.48 0.80
C TYR A 1 -5.29 6.24 1.40
N GLU A 2 -5.46 5.50 2.51
CA GLU A 2 -6.82 5.20 3.05
C GLU A 2 -7.60 6.44 3.49
N THR A 3 -6.93 7.39 4.14
CA THR A 3 -7.51 8.70 4.44
C THR A 3 -8.06 9.35 3.17
N GLY A 4 -7.29 9.31 2.08
CA GLY A 4 -7.68 9.84 0.78
C GLY A 4 -8.88 9.12 0.16
N ARG A 5 -8.89 7.79 0.24
CA ARG A 5 -10.05 6.97 -0.13
C ARG A 5 -11.29 7.40 0.69
N GLY A 6 -11.14 7.52 2.00
CA GLY A 6 -12.20 7.94 2.91
C GLY A 6 -12.75 9.33 2.57
N LEU A 7 -11.87 10.28 2.22
CA LEU A 7 -12.26 11.62 1.78
C LEU A 7 -13.04 11.58 0.47
N PHE A 8 -12.57 10.81 -0.52
CA PHE A 8 -13.24 10.66 -1.82
C PHE A 8 -14.68 10.14 -1.67
N PHE A 9 -14.89 9.15 -0.81
CA PHE A 9 -16.21 8.55 -0.54
C PHE A 9 -17.01 9.25 0.57
N SER A 10 -16.50 10.35 1.13
CA SER A 10 -17.19 11.06 2.22
C SER A 10 -18.39 11.87 1.71
N GLN A 11 -19.42 11.97 2.54
CA GLN A 11 -20.57 12.86 2.28
C GLN A 11 -20.21 14.35 2.37
N LYS A 12 -19.13 14.70 3.06
CA LYS A 12 -18.66 16.08 3.19
C LYS A 12 -18.02 16.57 1.89
N HIS A 13 -17.18 15.75 1.27
CA HIS A 13 -16.41 16.13 0.08
C HIS A 13 -17.05 15.65 -1.23
N GLN A 14 -17.98 14.68 -1.19
CA GLN A 14 -18.90 14.33 -2.28
C GLN A 14 -18.27 13.94 -3.63
N CYS A 15 -16.96 13.69 -3.70
CA CYS A 15 -16.30 13.34 -4.95
C CYS A 15 -16.98 12.11 -5.59
N ALA A 16 -17.25 11.07 -4.80
CA ALA A 16 -17.92 9.85 -5.24
C ALA A 16 -19.40 10.02 -5.64
N ALA A 17 -20.04 11.15 -5.29
CA ALA A 17 -21.43 11.42 -5.68
C ALA A 17 -21.56 11.74 -7.19
N CYS A 18 -20.47 12.22 -7.80
CA CYS A 18 -20.40 12.46 -9.24
C CYS A 18 -19.45 11.48 -9.95
N HIS A 19 -18.31 11.19 -9.34
CA HIS A 19 -17.22 10.47 -9.99
C HIS A 19 -17.21 8.98 -9.64
N ARG A 20 -16.80 8.20 -10.65
CA ARG A 20 -16.41 6.82 -10.48
C ARG A 20 -14.88 6.74 -10.44
N ILE A 21 -14.36 5.85 -9.61
CA ILE A 21 -12.94 5.49 -9.62
C ILE A 21 -12.83 3.99 -9.34
N ARG A 22 -12.09 3.27 -10.18
CA ARG A 22 -11.83 1.82 -10.04
C ARG A 22 -13.11 0.98 -9.88
N GLY A 23 -14.18 1.40 -10.54
CA GLY A 23 -15.48 0.73 -10.50
C GLY A 23 -16.41 1.14 -9.34
N GLU A 24 -15.97 2.00 -8.43
CA GLU A 24 -16.76 2.49 -7.30
C GLU A 24 -17.17 3.96 -7.46
N GLY A 25 -18.37 4.34 -7.00
CA GLY A 25 -18.91 5.71 -7.10
C GLY A 25 -19.96 5.89 -8.20
N ALA A 26 -20.38 7.14 -8.42
CA ALA A 26 -21.42 7.48 -9.40
C ALA A 26 -20.86 7.68 -10.81
N GLY A 27 -21.71 7.58 -11.84
CA GLY A 27 -21.31 7.66 -13.25
C GLY A 27 -21.75 8.94 -13.96
N HIS A 28 -22.04 10.02 -13.24
CA HIS A 28 -22.57 11.25 -13.84
C HIS A 28 -21.45 12.21 -14.27
N GLY A 29 -20.34 12.24 -13.51
CA GLY A 29 -19.10 12.93 -13.84
C GLY A 29 -18.07 12.02 -14.52
N PRO A 30 -16.87 12.56 -14.84
CA PRO A 30 -15.76 11.79 -15.40
C PRO A 30 -15.37 10.58 -14.55
N ASP A 31 -15.03 9.47 -15.22
CA ASP A 31 -14.37 8.35 -14.58
C ASP A 31 -12.91 8.70 -14.31
N LEU A 32 -12.52 8.68 -13.03
CA LEU A 32 -11.21 9.11 -12.55
C LEU A 32 -10.19 7.96 -12.50
N SER A 33 -10.54 6.77 -12.96
CA SER A 33 -9.64 5.60 -12.93
C SER A 33 -8.35 5.81 -13.74
N ASN A 34 -8.38 6.70 -14.75
CA ASN A 34 -7.24 6.98 -15.62
C ASN A 34 -6.38 8.18 -15.17
N LEU A 35 -6.64 8.74 -13.98
CA LEU A 35 -5.85 9.86 -13.45
C LEU A 35 -4.38 9.48 -13.16
N THR A 36 -4.03 8.20 -13.17
CA THR A 36 -2.66 7.71 -12.93
C THR A 36 -1.61 8.27 -13.90
N SER A 37 -2.03 8.81 -15.05
CA SER A 37 -1.18 9.45 -16.06
C SER A 37 -1.02 10.97 -15.90
N ARG A 38 -1.76 11.58 -14.96
CA ARG A 38 -1.79 13.03 -14.72
C ARG A 38 -0.80 13.43 -13.64
N ASP A 39 -0.29 14.66 -13.72
CA ASP A 39 0.49 15.25 -12.62
C ASP A 39 -0.42 15.74 -11.48
N ALA A 40 0.10 15.64 -10.25
CA ALA A 40 -0.64 15.99 -9.05
C ALA A 40 -1.05 17.46 -8.99
N ALA A 41 -0.22 18.38 -9.49
CA ALA A 41 -0.51 19.80 -9.47
C ALA A 41 -1.69 20.14 -10.39
N SER A 42 -1.77 19.51 -11.57
CA SER A 42 -2.90 19.70 -12.46
C SER A 42 -4.18 19.11 -11.90
N VAL A 43 -4.14 17.91 -11.29
CA VAL A 43 -5.33 17.34 -10.64
C VAL A 43 -5.79 18.21 -9.48
N LEU A 44 -4.86 18.74 -8.68
CA LEU A 44 -5.19 19.67 -7.59
C LEU A 44 -5.86 20.94 -8.13
N ARG A 45 -5.34 21.53 -9.22
CA ARG A 45 -5.96 22.69 -9.87
C ARG A 45 -7.38 22.41 -10.33
N ASP A 46 -7.64 21.26 -10.94
CA ASP A 46 -9.00 20.89 -11.38
C ASP A 46 -9.97 20.83 -10.17
N ILE A 47 -9.48 20.43 -8.99
CA ILE A 47 -10.29 20.38 -7.77
C ILE A 47 -10.50 21.76 -7.15
N THR A 48 -9.48 22.61 -7.14
CA THR A 48 -9.54 23.94 -6.52
C THR A 48 -10.24 24.97 -7.40
N GLU A 49 -10.15 24.80 -8.72
CA GLU A 49 -10.64 25.75 -9.73
C GLU A 49 -11.55 25.05 -10.75
N PRO A 50 -12.69 24.46 -10.34
CA PRO A 50 -13.52 23.63 -11.22
C PRO A 50 -14.12 24.39 -12.42
N ASN A 51 -14.12 25.72 -12.37
CA ASN A 51 -14.61 26.61 -13.45
C ASN A 51 -13.51 27.03 -14.44
N ALA A 52 -12.22 26.79 -14.14
CA ALA A 52 -11.11 27.20 -15.00
C ALA A 52 -11.11 26.46 -16.34
N THR A 53 -11.53 25.20 -16.37
CA THR A 53 -11.71 24.42 -17.58
C THR A 53 -12.85 23.41 -17.39
N ILE A 54 -13.92 23.58 -18.16
CA ILE A 54 -15.06 22.64 -18.16
C ILE A 54 -14.87 21.66 -19.31
N ASN A 55 -14.80 20.36 -19.00
CA ASN A 55 -14.74 19.33 -20.03
C ASN A 55 -16.04 19.37 -20.89
N PRO A 56 -15.95 19.52 -22.22
CA PRO A 56 -17.11 19.56 -23.11
C PRO A 56 -18.11 18.41 -22.94
N ASP A 57 -17.64 17.21 -22.60
CA ASP A 57 -18.49 16.02 -22.39
C ASP A 57 -19.31 16.08 -21.09
N TYR A 58 -18.94 17.00 -20.18
CA TYR A 58 -19.50 17.17 -18.85
C TYR A 58 -19.98 18.61 -18.60
N VAL A 59 -20.32 19.34 -19.66
CA VAL A 59 -21.01 20.62 -19.54
C VAL A 59 -22.41 20.39 -18.97
N GLY A 60 -22.72 21.09 -17.87
CA GLY A 60 -24.08 21.15 -17.32
C GLY A 60 -24.98 22.05 -18.16
N TYR A 61 -26.29 21.84 -18.06
CA TYR A 61 -27.29 22.69 -18.73
C TYR A 61 -28.27 23.26 -17.72
N ASN A 62 -28.68 24.50 -17.97
CA ASN A 62 -29.83 25.13 -17.34
C ASN A 62 -31.05 24.80 -18.22
N VAL A 63 -32.00 24.05 -17.66
CA VAL A 63 -33.19 23.57 -18.34
C VAL A 63 -34.42 24.18 -17.68
N ARG A 64 -35.22 24.90 -18.45
CA ARG A 64 -36.50 25.45 -18.03
C ARG A 64 -37.63 24.70 -18.72
N LEU A 65 -38.53 24.14 -17.92
CA LEU A 65 -39.71 23.42 -18.39
C LEU A 65 -40.89 24.38 -18.60
N ARG A 66 -41.83 23.99 -19.46
CA ARG A 66 -43.03 24.79 -19.78
C ARG A 66 -43.98 24.99 -18.60
N ASN A 67 -43.91 24.13 -17.59
CA ASN A 67 -44.66 24.29 -16.33
C ASN A 67 -44.04 25.32 -15.39
N GLY A 68 -42.86 25.87 -15.72
CA GLY A 68 -42.12 26.85 -14.92
C GLY A 68 -40.97 26.28 -14.09
N ASP A 69 -40.79 24.95 -14.03
CA ASP A 69 -39.70 24.35 -13.27
C ASP A 69 -38.34 24.62 -13.94
N GLU A 70 -37.33 24.88 -13.11
CA GLU A 70 -35.95 25.08 -13.55
C GLU A 70 -35.03 24.04 -12.91
N HIS A 71 -34.20 23.42 -13.75
CA HIS A 71 -33.22 22.42 -13.33
C HIS A 71 -31.84 22.80 -13.86
N THR A 72 -30.81 22.55 -13.06
CA THR A 72 -29.41 22.68 -13.47
C THR A 72 -28.71 21.35 -13.28
N GLY A 73 -28.19 20.75 -14.34
CA GLY A 73 -27.61 19.42 -14.26
C GLY A 73 -27.08 18.86 -15.57
N PHE A 74 -26.54 17.64 -15.50
CA PHE A 74 -26.14 16.89 -16.68
C PHE A 74 -27.38 16.44 -17.44
N VAL A 75 -27.43 16.75 -18.74
CA VAL A 75 -28.49 16.28 -19.63
C VAL A 75 -27.99 15.10 -20.44
N ARG A 76 -28.72 14.00 -20.41
CA ARG A 76 -28.46 12.80 -21.20
C ARG A 76 -29.77 12.32 -21.82
N HIS A 77 -29.72 11.85 -23.07
CA HIS A 77 -30.88 11.19 -23.68
C HIS A 77 -31.13 9.84 -23.02
N GLN A 78 -32.37 9.55 -22.66
CA GLN A 78 -32.77 8.27 -22.10
C GLN A 78 -33.88 7.64 -22.95
N GLY A 79 -33.52 6.60 -23.72
CA GLY A 79 -34.45 5.80 -24.51
C GLY A 79 -35.32 6.61 -25.49
N ASN A 80 -36.57 6.17 -25.68
CA ASN A 80 -37.51 6.70 -26.67
C ASN A 80 -38.07 8.07 -26.28
N ASN A 81 -37.29 9.13 -26.51
CA ASN A 81 -37.72 10.53 -26.48
C ASN A 81 -37.92 11.16 -25.08
N ARG A 82 -37.03 10.87 -24.12
CA ARG A 82 -36.93 11.60 -22.85
C ARG A 82 -35.53 12.16 -22.62
N LEU A 83 -35.48 13.35 -22.03
CA LEU A 83 -34.26 13.93 -21.48
C LEU A 83 -34.21 13.57 -20.01
N LYS A 84 -33.07 13.00 -19.59
CA LYS A 84 -32.73 12.78 -18.19
C LYS A 84 -31.81 13.90 -17.74
N ILE A 85 -32.23 14.61 -16.71
CA ILE A 85 -31.52 15.72 -16.08
C ILE A 85 -31.06 15.21 -14.72
N THR A 86 -29.75 15.15 -14.49
CA THR A 86 -29.18 14.78 -13.19
C THR A 86 -28.48 15.97 -12.58
N THR A 87 -28.97 16.46 -11.43
CA THR A 87 -28.37 17.59 -10.73
C THR A 87 -27.03 17.21 -10.08
N ALA A 88 -26.25 18.19 -9.65
CA ALA A 88 -25.01 17.96 -8.90
C ALA A 88 -25.22 17.19 -7.57
N THR A 89 -26.43 17.24 -7.01
CA THR A 89 -26.83 16.46 -5.82
C THR A 89 -27.26 15.02 -6.14
N GLY A 90 -27.18 14.61 -7.41
CA GLY A 90 -27.60 13.29 -7.88
C GLY A 90 -29.11 13.12 -8.04
N VAL A 91 -29.90 14.19 -7.92
CA VAL A 91 -31.35 14.13 -8.14
C VAL A 91 -31.62 14.01 -9.63
N GLU A 92 -32.37 12.97 -10.00
CA GLU A 92 -32.72 12.70 -11.39
C GLU A 92 -34.15 13.14 -11.68
N THR A 93 -34.34 13.92 -12.73
CA THR A 93 -35.64 14.29 -13.27
C THR A 93 -35.67 13.90 -14.74
N THR A 94 -36.83 13.48 -15.24
CA THR A 94 -37.00 13.19 -16.67
C THR A 94 -38.12 14.03 -17.25
N ALA A 95 -37.88 14.59 -18.42
CA ALA A 95 -38.86 15.39 -19.15
C ALA A 95 -38.87 14.99 -20.64
N PRO A 96 -40.06 14.91 -21.29
CA PRO A 96 -40.13 14.89 -22.75
C PRO A 96 -39.50 16.16 -23.34
N PRO A 97 -38.78 16.09 -24.48
CA PRO A 97 -38.28 17.29 -25.15
C PRO A 97 -39.35 18.35 -25.46
N THR A 98 -40.61 17.93 -25.66
CA THR A 98 -41.74 18.84 -25.90
C THR A 98 -42.09 19.72 -24.69
N GLU A 99 -41.75 19.28 -23.48
CA GLU A 99 -41.97 20.02 -22.24
C GLU A 99 -40.84 20.99 -21.92
N VAL A 100 -39.71 20.93 -22.64
CA VAL A 100 -38.61 21.88 -22.49
C VAL A 100 -38.98 23.20 -23.18
N ALA A 101 -39.04 24.27 -22.39
CA ALA A 101 -39.21 25.62 -22.89
C ALA A 101 -37.88 26.21 -23.36
N GLU A 102 -36.80 25.96 -22.61
CA GLU A 102 -35.45 26.42 -22.91
C GLU A 102 -34.40 25.48 -22.32
N MET A 103 -33.27 25.33 -23.03
CA MET A 103 -32.11 24.60 -22.56
C MET A 103 -30.84 25.30 -23.05
N GLN A 104 -29.98 25.72 -22.12
CA GLN A 104 -28.74 26.41 -22.43
C GLN A 104 -27.55 25.78 -21.69
N PRO A 105 -26.37 25.69 -22.31
CA PRO A 105 -25.15 25.30 -21.62
C PRO A 105 -24.85 26.24 -20.44
N SER A 106 -24.47 25.68 -19.30
CA SER A 106 -24.03 26.45 -18.13
C SER A 106 -22.60 26.95 -18.34
N GLY A 107 -22.35 28.23 -18.04
CA GLY A 107 -20.99 28.78 -17.94
C GLY A 107 -20.27 28.45 -16.64
N VAL A 108 -20.94 27.74 -15.72
CA VAL A 108 -20.42 27.31 -14.42
C VAL A 108 -20.39 25.79 -14.36
N SER A 109 -19.29 25.24 -13.85
CA SER A 109 -19.10 23.81 -13.64
C SER A 109 -20.11 23.26 -12.62
N LEU A 110 -20.57 22.04 -12.87
CA LEU A 110 -21.38 21.30 -11.89
C LEU A 110 -20.54 20.73 -10.74
N MET A 111 -19.21 20.70 -10.88
CA MET A 111 -18.30 20.37 -9.79
C MET A 111 -18.29 21.52 -8.77
N PRO A 112 -18.67 21.28 -7.49
CA PRO A 112 -18.72 22.33 -6.49
C PRO A 112 -17.34 22.96 -6.24
N SER A 113 -17.32 24.25 -5.91
CA SER A 113 -16.12 24.89 -5.35
C SER A 113 -15.99 24.57 -3.86
N GLY A 114 -14.79 24.75 -3.29
CA GLY A 114 -14.57 24.55 -1.84
C GLY A 114 -14.49 23.08 -1.41
N LEU A 115 -14.34 22.13 -2.34
CA LEU A 115 -14.30 20.69 -2.03
C LEU A 115 -13.15 20.30 -1.09
N LEU A 116 -12.09 21.11 -1.00
CA LEU A 116 -10.95 20.88 -0.09
C LEU A 116 -11.06 21.65 1.23
N GLU A 117 -12.15 22.37 1.48
CA GLU A 117 -12.29 23.20 2.68
C GLU A 117 -12.26 22.35 3.97
N GLY A 118 -11.44 22.80 4.91
CA GLY A 118 -11.20 22.12 6.17
C GLY A 118 -10.32 20.87 6.08
N LEU A 119 -9.65 20.64 4.94
CA LEU A 119 -8.57 19.66 4.83
C LEU A 119 -7.22 20.30 5.11
N ASN A 120 -6.36 19.60 5.84
CA ASN A 120 -4.95 19.97 5.96
C ASN A 120 -4.12 19.40 4.79
N GLU A 121 -2.86 19.80 4.70
CA GLU A 121 -1.94 19.38 3.64
C GLU A 121 -1.78 17.85 3.55
N ALA A 122 -1.68 17.16 4.69
CA ALA A 122 -1.54 15.70 4.72
C ALA A 122 -2.78 15.00 4.13
N GLN A 123 -3.98 15.49 4.45
CA GLN A 123 -5.24 14.98 3.92
C GLN A 123 -5.39 15.22 2.41
N ILE A 124 -4.97 16.39 1.92
CA ILE A 124 -4.95 16.68 0.48
C ILE A 124 -3.96 15.74 -0.23
N ASN A 125 -2.77 15.58 0.33
CA ASN A 125 -1.76 14.65 -0.20
C ASN A 125 -2.26 13.20 -0.19
N ASP A 126 -2.98 12.78 0.84
CA ASP A 126 -3.60 11.45 0.90
C ASP A 126 -4.68 11.28 -0.18
N LEU A 127 -5.52 12.29 -0.40
CA LEU A 127 -6.54 12.30 -1.47
C LEU A 127 -5.87 12.18 -2.85
N LEU A 128 -4.86 12.99 -3.13
CA LEU A 128 -4.10 12.91 -4.38
C LEU A 128 -3.41 11.56 -4.53
N THR A 129 -2.87 11.01 -3.43
CA THR A 129 -2.27 9.68 -3.46
C THR A 129 -3.29 8.61 -3.86
N PHE A 130 -4.50 8.67 -3.31
CA PHE A 130 -5.58 7.76 -3.68
C PHE A 130 -6.00 7.91 -5.14
N LEU A 131 -6.16 9.16 -5.62
CA LEU A 131 -6.59 9.45 -6.99
C LEU A 131 -5.57 9.04 -8.05
N LEU A 132 -4.27 9.24 -7.77
CA LEU A 132 -3.21 9.15 -8.77
C LEU A 132 -2.45 7.83 -8.77
N HIS A 133 -2.56 7.03 -7.71
CA HIS A 133 -1.77 5.81 -7.58
C HIS A 133 -2.65 4.60 -7.29
N GLU A 134 -2.29 3.49 -7.95
CA GLU A 134 -2.81 2.16 -7.66
C GLU A 134 -1.68 1.27 -7.15
N PRO A 135 -2.01 0.29 -6.29
CA PRO A 135 -1.07 -0.76 -6.00
C PRO A 135 -0.76 -1.54 -7.28
N PRO A 136 0.49 -1.99 -7.47
CA PRO A 136 0.85 -2.81 -8.61
C PRO A 136 0.02 -4.10 -8.60
N LYS A 137 -0.62 -4.44 -9.73
CA LYS A 137 -1.42 -5.66 -9.90
C LYS A 137 -0.65 -6.72 -10.68
N ARG A 138 0.55 -7.05 -10.18
CA ARG A 138 1.43 -8.00 -10.86
C ARG A 138 0.87 -9.41 -10.76
N ASP A 139 0.77 -10.08 -11.89
CA ASP A 139 0.52 -11.51 -11.94
C ASP A 139 1.84 -12.31 -11.98
N LYS A 140 1.72 -13.64 -11.98
CA LYS A 140 2.89 -14.53 -12.03
C LYS A 140 3.72 -14.33 -13.31
N ALA A 141 3.08 -14.03 -14.45
CA ALA A 141 3.77 -13.87 -15.72
C ALA A 141 4.57 -12.56 -15.74
N GLU A 142 4.00 -11.49 -15.20
CA GLU A 142 4.70 -10.23 -14.99
C GLU A 142 5.86 -10.38 -14.01
N ALA A 143 5.65 -11.03 -12.87
CA ALA A 143 6.71 -11.29 -11.91
C ALA A 143 7.87 -12.07 -12.54
N TRP A 144 7.56 -13.11 -13.32
CA TRP A 144 8.57 -13.87 -14.07
C TRP A 144 9.35 -13.01 -15.07
N ARG A 145 8.66 -12.12 -15.79
CA ARG A 145 9.30 -11.19 -16.74
C ARG A 145 10.23 -10.22 -16.02
N ILE A 146 9.86 -9.74 -14.83
CA ILE A 146 10.67 -8.82 -14.02
C ILE A 146 11.98 -9.49 -13.59
N VAL A 147 11.91 -10.70 -13.02
CA VAL A 147 13.09 -11.41 -12.54
C VAL A 147 13.92 -12.05 -13.67
N SER A 148 13.37 -12.11 -14.88
CA SER A 148 14.07 -12.61 -16.07
C SER A 148 14.61 -11.52 -17.01
N ALA A 149 14.51 -10.25 -16.63
CA ALA A 149 14.95 -9.13 -17.48
C ALA A 149 16.49 -9.06 -17.62
N PRO A 150 17.04 -8.51 -18.71
CA PRO A 150 18.48 -8.28 -18.82
C PRO A 150 18.97 -7.35 -17.71
N GLY A 151 19.93 -7.80 -16.90
CA GLY A 151 20.42 -7.07 -15.72
C GLY A 151 19.85 -7.58 -14.39
N SER A 152 18.78 -8.38 -14.42
CA SER A 152 18.54 -9.39 -13.39
C SER A 152 19.27 -10.68 -13.79
N ASP A 153 19.56 -11.56 -12.83
CA ASP A 153 20.04 -12.92 -13.10
C ASP A 153 18.86 -13.91 -13.09
N PRO A 154 18.17 -14.13 -14.24
CA PRO A 154 17.09 -15.10 -14.34
C PRO A 154 17.49 -16.50 -13.87
N THR A 155 18.77 -16.86 -14.00
CA THR A 155 19.22 -18.22 -13.73
C THR A 155 19.33 -18.54 -12.24
N SER A 156 19.49 -17.53 -11.37
CA SER A 156 19.47 -17.71 -9.92
C SER A 156 18.04 -17.83 -9.36
N VAL A 157 17.07 -17.06 -9.90
CA VAL A 157 15.66 -17.03 -9.43
C VAL A 157 14.85 -18.21 -9.96
N ALA A 158 15.08 -18.60 -11.21
CA ALA A 158 14.32 -19.65 -11.90
C ALA A 158 14.61 -21.07 -11.43
N ARG A 159 15.80 -21.32 -10.90
CA ARG A 159 16.30 -22.70 -10.70
C ARG A 159 16.47 -23.10 -9.25
N GLY A 160 16.24 -22.22 -8.28
CA GLY A 160 16.76 -22.46 -6.94
C GLY A 160 18.28 -22.74 -6.97
N GLU A 161 18.97 -22.32 -8.04
CA GLU A 161 20.42 -22.36 -8.17
C GLU A 161 20.98 -21.13 -7.41
N THR A 162 20.59 -20.96 -6.13
CA THR A 162 21.65 -20.79 -5.13
C THR A 162 22.60 -21.92 -5.43
N SER A 163 23.88 -21.64 -5.71
CA SER A 163 24.98 -22.58 -5.93
C SER A 163 24.62 -24.08 -5.87
N LYS A 164 25.30 -24.92 -6.65
CA LYS A 164 25.63 -26.27 -6.14
C LYS A 164 26.44 -26.18 -4.83
N ALA A 165 25.82 -25.68 -3.76
CA ALA A 165 26.26 -25.73 -2.39
C ALA A 165 25.77 -27.07 -1.92
N ALA A 166 26.74 -27.89 -1.52
CA ALA A 166 26.62 -28.89 -0.49
C ALA A 166 25.29 -28.80 0.29
N GLY A 167 24.49 -29.87 0.23
CA GLY A 167 23.15 -30.01 0.80
C GLY A 167 22.78 -28.98 1.88
N ASN A 168 21.92 -28.03 1.53
CA ASN A 168 21.30 -27.15 2.51
C ASN A 168 20.56 -28.02 3.53
N ARG A 169 20.93 -27.89 4.81
CA ARG A 169 20.25 -28.60 5.88
C ARG A 169 18.76 -28.21 5.92
N PRO A 170 17.86 -29.12 6.34
CA PRO A 170 16.48 -28.77 6.59
C PRO A 170 16.36 -27.59 7.57
N LEU A 171 15.49 -26.63 7.26
CA LEU A 171 15.16 -25.48 8.08
C LEU A 171 13.78 -25.63 8.72
N ARG A 172 13.68 -25.31 10.01
CA ARG A 172 12.39 -25.19 10.72
C ARG A 172 12.02 -23.72 10.86
N VAL A 173 10.96 -23.29 10.18
CA VAL A 173 10.51 -21.91 10.15
C VAL A 173 9.21 -21.79 10.93
N VAL A 174 9.10 -20.77 11.79
CA VAL A 174 7.84 -20.46 12.50
C VAL A 174 7.32 -19.11 12.04
N LEU A 175 6.09 -19.08 11.54
CA LEU A 175 5.39 -17.85 11.20
C LEU A 175 4.63 -17.37 12.43
N VAL A 176 4.88 -16.13 12.85
CA VAL A 176 4.27 -15.54 14.05
C VAL A 176 3.33 -14.43 13.63
N ALA A 177 2.04 -14.64 13.90
CA ALA A 177 0.97 -13.72 13.55
C ALA A 177 0.08 -13.40 14.78
N SER A 178 -0.87 -12.49 14.58
CA SER A 178 -1.85 -12.08 15.58
C SER A 178 -3.18 -11.75 14.91
N LYS A 179 -4.14 -11.24 15.69
CA LYS A 179 -5.37 -10.67 15.15
C LYS A 179 -5.05 -9.40 14.36
N GLN A 180 -5.70 -9.24 13.19
CA GLN A 180 -5.68 -8.01 12.43
C GLN A 180 -6.04 -6.80 13.31
N ASP A 181 -5.28 -5.71 13.16
CA ASP A 181 -5.44 -4.50 13.97
C ASP A 181 -5.71 -3.22 13.17
N HIS A 182 -5.86 -3.33 11.84
CA HIS A 182 -6.25 -2.22 10.95
C HIS A 182 -7.47 -2.56 10.08
N GLY A 183 -7.83 -1.66 9.17
CA GLY A 183 -8.96 -1.81 8.26
C GLY A 183 -8.79 -2.97 7.25
N PRO A 184 -9.82 -3.26 6.43
CA PRO A 184 -9.77 -4.34 5.44
C PRO A 184 -8.52 -4.30 4.57
N GLY A 185 -7.84 -5.43 4.43
CA GLY A 185 -6.59 -5.55 3.65
C GLY A 185 -5.37 -4.85 4.25
N GLN A 186 -5.48 -4.29 5.46
CA GLN A 186 -4.37 -3.65 6.19
C GLN A 186 -4.04 -4.47 7.43
N HIS A 187 -2.75 -4.73 7.64
CA HIS A 187 -2.24 -5.46 8.81
C HIS A 187 -3.00 -6.79 9.01
N ASP A 188 -3.38 -7.44 7.91
CA ASP A 188 -4.17 -8.67 7.92
C ASP A 188 -3.24 -9.88 8.16
N TYR A 189 -2.70 -9.94 9.37
CA TYR A 189 -1.77 -10.97 9.82
C TYR A 189 -2.33 -12.39 9.67
N PRO A 190 -3.63 -12.67 9.96
CA PRO A 190 -4.20 -14.00 9.75
C PRO A 190 -4.22 -14.41 8.28
N SER A 191 -4.63 -13.52 7.37
CA SER A 191 -4.63 -13.80 5.94
C SER A 191 -3.21 -14.02 5.42
N TRP A 192 -2.24 -13.22 5.89
CA TRP A 192 -0.82 -13.42 5.58
C TRP A 192 -0.33 -14.80 5.99
N GLN A 193 -0.52 -15.20 7.27
CA GLN A 193 -0.03 -16.50 7.76
C GLN A 193 -0.66 -17.66 6.98
N LYS A 194 -1.97 -17.58 6.71
CA LYS A 194 -2.70 -18.57 5.90
C LYS A 194 -2.17 -18.69 4.48
N ALA A 195 -1.74 -17.59 3.86
CA ALA A 195 -1.20 -17.58 2.50
C ALA A 195 0.28 -17.98 2.44
N TRP A 196 1.09 -17.51 3.39
CA TRP A 196 2.54 -17.69 3.40
C TRP A 196 2.97 -19.05 3.96
N HIS A 197 2.20 -19.67 4.86
CA HIS A 197 2.48 -21.01 5.35
C HIS A 197 2.62 -22.03 4.22
N PRO A 198 1.59 -22.27 3.37
CA PRO A 198 1.71 -23.22 2.27
C PRO A 198 2.67 -22.76 1.16
N LEU A 199 2.96 -21.46 1.06
CA LEU A 199 3.97 -20.94 0.13
C LEU A 199 5.37 -21.38 0.56
N LEU A 200 5.74 -21.11 1.82
CA LEU A 200 7.07 -21.46 2.34
C LEU A 200 7.25 -22.97 2.53
N ALA A 201 6.16 -23.70 2.81
CA ALA A 201 6.18 -25.16 2.90
C ALA A 201 6.43 -25.86 1.55
N GLN A 202 6.42 -25.13 0.42
CA GLN A 202 6.83 -25.69 -0.88
C GLN A 202 8.36 -25.76 -1.07
N ALA A 203 9.14 -25.09 -0.20
CA ALA A 203 10.60 -25.17 -0.29
C ALA A 203 11.09 -26.57 0.08
N GLU A 204 11.93 -27.18 -0.77
CA GLU A 204 12.37 -28.58 -0.65
C GLU A 204 13.03 -28.92 0.70
N ASN A 205 13.65 -27.94 1.35
CA ASN A 205 14.40 -28.11 2.60
C ASN A 205 13.86 -27.24 3.75
N ALA A 206 12.54 -27.00 3.82
CA ALA A 206 11.94 -26.28 4.93
C ALA A 206 10.67 -26.97 5.46
N THR A 207 10.49 -26.93 6.79
CA THR A 207 9.22 -27.23 7.45
C THR A 207 8.70 -25.96 8.11
N VAL A 208 7.40 -25.70 7.99
CA VAL A 208 6.77 -24.48 8.49
C VAL A 208 5.78 -24.82 9.60
N GLU A 209 5.85 -24.06 10.70
CA GLU A 209 4.91 -24.09 11.80
C GLU A 209 4.31 -22.70 12.02
N ASP A 210 3.14 -22.65 12.65
CA ASP A 210 2.50 -21.39 13.00
C ASP A 210 2.58 -21.16 14.52
N ALA A 211 2.82 -19.92 14.90
CA ALA A 211 2.67 -19.41 16.26
C ALA A 211 1.66 -18.27 16.28
N TRP A 212 0.90 -18.20 17.36
CA TRP A 212 -0.08 -17.15 17.59
C TRP A 212 0.35 -16.27 18.75
N LEU A 213 0.45 -14.96 18.52
CA LEU A 213 0.98 -13.94 19.42
C LEU A 213 2.47 -14.11 19.76
N TRP A 214 2.92 -15.29 20.19
CA TRP A 214 4.32 -15.50 20.55
C TRP A 214 4.70 -16.98 20.40
N PRO A 215 5.93 -17.30 19.97
CA PRO A 215 6.36 -18.70 19.89
C PRO A 215 6.42 -19.36 21.27
N THR A 216 6.12 -20.65 21.32
CA THR A 216 6.31 -21.47 22.53
C THR A 216 7.79 -21.68 22.82
N GLU A 217 8.14 -22.09 24.06
CA GLU A 217 9.52 -22.46 24.40
C GLU A 217 10.06 -23.57 23.49
N GLU A 218 9.22 -24.53 23.12
CA GLU A 218 9.58 -25.59 22.19
C GLU A 218 9.87 -25.06 20.79
N GLN A 219 9.05 -24.13 20.29
CA GLN A 219 9.29 -23.47 19.02
C GLN A 219 10.59 -22.66 19.05
N PHE A 220 10.87 -21.90 20.11
CA PHE A 220 12.17 -21.23 20.29
C PHE A 220 13.34 -22.22 20.33
N ALA A 221 13.19 -23.37 21.00
CA ALA A 221 14.26 -24.36 21.11
C ALA A 221 14.57 -25.05 19.78
N LYS A 222 13.54 -25.33 18.97
CA LYS A 222 13.66 -26.19 17.77
C LYS A 222 13.76 -25.46 16.44
N SER A 223 13.25 -24.23 16.34
CA SER A 223 13.21 -23.51 15.06
C SER A 223 14.57 -22.95 14.63
N ASP A 224 14.80 -22.87 13.33
CA ASP A 224 15.96 -22.19 12.75
C ASP A 224 15.67 -20.72 12.48
N ALA A 225 14.43 -20.41 12.11
CA ALA A 225 14.00 -19.05 11.83
C ALA A 225 12.60 -18.75 12.39
N LEU A 226 12.42 -17.53 12.88
CA LEU A 226 11.14 -16.95 13.27
C LEU A 226 10.81 -15.80 12.34
N ILE A 227 9.63 -15.80 11.73
CA ILE A 227 9.14 -14.73 10.86
C ILE A 227 7.97 -14.05 11.54
N PHE A 228 8.18 -12.82 11.99
CA PHE A 228 7.17 -12.01 12.65
C PHE A 228 6.51 -11.06 11.64
N TYR A 229 5.18 -11.12 11.58
CA TYR A 229 4.36 -10.10 10.93
C TYR A 229 3.13 -9.84 11.80
N TYR A 230 3.34 -9.05 12.85
CA TYR A 230 2.27 -8.37 13.57
C TYR A 230 2.83 -7.28 14.49
N TRP A 231 2.01 -6.30 14.83
CA TRP A 231 2.35 -5.29 15.82
C TRP A 231 2.29 -5.88 17.23
N ASN A 232 3.45 -6.22 17.80
CA ASN A 232 3.52 -6.65 19.18
C ASN A 232 3.39 -5.48 20.15
N ARG A 233 2.24 -5.38 20.82
CA ARG A 233 1.97 -4.36 21.84
C ARG A 233 2.38 -4.78 23.26
N ALA A 234 2.80 -6.03 23.44
CA ALA A 234 3.07 -6.63 24.73
C ALA A 234 4.56 -6.95 24.91
N TRP A 235 5.46 -6.08 24.44
CA TRP A 235 6.89 -6.21 24.68
C TRP A 235 7.21 -6.13 26.17
N ASP A 236 8.08 -7.03 26.63
CA ASP A 236 8.59 -7.10 28.00
C ASP A 236 10.00 -7.69 28.03
N ASP A 237 10.65 -7.65 29.19
CA ASP A 237 12.02 -8.15 29.36
C ASP A 237 12.15 -9.66 29.12
N ALA A 238 11.10 -10.45 29.36
CA ALA A 238 11.13 -11.88 29.10
C ALA A 238 11.15 -12.19 27.60
N LYS A 239 10.34 -11.49 26.80
CA LYS A 239 10.35 -11.60 25.34
C LYS A 239 11.69 -11.18 24.75
N TYR A 240 12.26 -10.10 25.27
CA TYR A 240 13.60 -9.66 24.87
C TYR A 240 14.66 -10.73 25.20
N ALA A 241 14.61 -11.35 26.38
CA ALA A 241 15.52 -12.43 26.76
C ALA A 241 15.35 -13.69 25.89
N GLN A 242 14.12 -14.03 25.48
CA GLN A 242 13.87 -15.14 24.56
C GLN A 242 14.47 -14.88 23.17
N LEU A 243 14.33 -13.65 22.64
CA LEU A 243 15.00 -13.27 21.40
C LEU A 243 16.52 -13.29 21.53
N ASP A 244 17.06 -12.81 22.66
CA ASP A 244 18.49 -12.85 22.95
C ASP A 244 19.02 -14.29 22.90
N ALA A 245 18.42 -15.21 23.66
CA ALA A 245 18.80 -16.62 23.68
C ALA A 245 18.66 -17.29 22.30
N PHE A 246 17.62 -16.93 21.54
CA PHE A 246 17.40 -17.42 20.18
C PHE A 246 18.50 -16.95 19.22
N GLN A 247 18.94 -15.69 19.30
CA GLN A 247 20.03 -15.17 18.48
C GLN A 247 21.40 -15.69 18.93
N GLU A 248 21.66 -15.80 20.23
CA GLU A 248 22.92 -16.32 20.79
C GLU A 248 23.21 -17.75 20.33
N ARG A 249 22.16 -18.57 20.16
CA ARG A 249 22.29 -19.94 19.62
C ARG A 249 22.37 -20.02 18.08
N GLY A 250 22.22 -18.89 17.38
CA GLY A 250 22.34 -18.79 15.92
C GLY A 250 21.02 -18.73 15.13
N GLY A 251 19.91 -18.40 15.80
CA GLY A 251 18.59 -18.32 15.18
C GLY A 251 18.44 -17.12 14.24
N GLY A 252 17.66 -17.32 13.18
CA GLY A 252 17.30 -16.29 12.21
C GLY A 252 16.00 -15.56 12.58
N ILE A 253 15.99 -14.24 12.56
CA ILE A 253 14.76 -13.45 12.78
C ILE A 253 14.42 -12.71 11.48
N VAL A 254 13.18 -12.84 11.03
CA VAL A 254 12.60 -11.99 9.99
C VAL A 254 11.52 -11.13 10.63
N VAL A 255 11.57 -9.81 10.42
CA VAL A 255 10.53 -8.89 10.87
C VAL A 255 9.96 -8.14 9.67
N LEU A 256 8.64 -8.26 9.49
CA LEU A 256 7.91 -7.60 8.42
C LEU A 256 7.05 -6.48 8.99
N HIS A 257 7.15 -5.30 8.38
CA HIS A 257 6.33 -4.12 8.63
C HIS A 257 6.14 -3.82 10.12
N SER A 258 4.94 -4.08 10.66
CA SER A 258 4.56 -3.74 12.03
C SER A 258 5.30 -4.55 13.09
N ALA A 259 5.95 -5.67 12.73
CA ALA A 259 6.86 -6.39 13.62
C ALA A 259 8.13 -5.60 13.97
N THR A 260 8.42 -4.50 13.26
CA THR A 260 9.49 -3.56 13.61
C THR A 260 9.08 -2.55 14.69
N ILE A 261 7.80 -2.54 15.10
CA ILE A 261 7.25 -1.52 16.01
C ILE A 261 7.35 -1.96 17.47
N GLU A 262 7.74 -1.01 18.31
CA GLU A 262 7.79 -1.12 19.76
C GLU A 262 7.28 0.21 20.35
N ASN A 263 6.35 0.16 21.31
CA ASN A 263 5.61 1.34 21.75
C ASN A 263 6.32 2.18 22.84
N VAL A 264 7.18 1.57 23.66
CA VAL A 264 7.70 2.14 24.92
C VAL A 264 9.22 2.29 24.91
N ALA A 265 9.94 1.20 24.64
CA ALA A 265 11.38 1.09 24.61
C ALA A 265 11.91 0.61 23.24
N PRO A 266 11.73 1.38 22.14
CA PRO A 266 12.13 0.96 20.79
C PRO A 266 13.62 0.67 20.64
N LYS A 267 14.47 1.30 21.45
CA LYS A 267 15.90 0.99 21.50
C LYS A 267 16.17 -0.45 21.94
N LYS A 268 15.34 -1.05 22.81
CA LYS A 268 15.47 -2.46 23.19
C LYS A 268 15.18 -3.37 21.98
N LEU A 269 14.12 -3.10 21.22
CA LEU A 269 13.86 -3.87 20.00
C LEU A 269 14.97 -3.65 18.95
N ALA A 270 15.39 -2.40 18.71
CA ALA A 270 16.45 -2.08 17.76
C ALA A 270 17.78 -2.79 18.07
N GLN A 271 18.14 -2.98 19.34
CA GLN A 271 19.31 -3.79 19.71
C GLN A 271 19.26 -5.25 19.22
N ARG A 272 18.07 -5.76 18.92
CA ARG A 272 17.85 -7.14 18.44
C ARG A 272 17.65 -7.22 16.94
N ILE A 273 17.08 -6.19 16.31
CA ILE A 273 16.72 -6.22 14.89
C ILE A 273 17.40 -5.12 14.04
N GLY A 274 18.33 -4.38 14.62
CA GLY A 274 19.05 -3.27 13.98
C GLY A 274 18.32 -1.93 14.13
N LEU A 275 17.11 -1.84 13.61
CA LEU A 275 16.27 -0.63 13.66
C LEU A 275 14.84 -0.97 14.08
N ALA A 276 14.19 -0.08 14.83
CA ALA A 276 12.81 -0.22 15.26
C ALA A 276 12.01 1.07 15.04
N ALA A 277 10.69 0.95 14.95
CA ALA A 277 9.76 2.06 14.90
C ALA A 277 9.07 2.26 16.24
N GLN A 278 8.68 3.50 16.54
CA GLN A 278 7.84 3.84 17.68
C GLN A 278 6.71 4.78 17.23
N PRO A 279 5.43 4.45 17.52
CA PRO A 279 4.31 5.32 17.21
C PRO A 279 4.46 6.69 17.88
N GLY A 280 4.12 7.75 17.16
CA GLY A 280 4.23 9.13 17.64
C GLY A 280 5.64 9.74 17.54
N THR A 281 6.68 8.91 17.42
CA THR A 281 8.06 9.37 17.21
C THR A 281 8.49 9.18 15.75
N VAL A 282 8.25 7.99 15.21
CA VAL A 282 8.55 7.64 13.81
C VAL A 282 7.37 8.05 12.94
N LYS A 283 7.69 8.76 11.86
CA LYS A 283 6.73 9.19 10.85
C LYS A 283 6.46 8.05 9.88
N TYR A 284 5.31 8.11 9.23
CA TYR A 284 4.91 7.20 8.19
C TYR A 284 4.03 7.93 7.17
N ARG A 285 3.91 7.36 5.98
CA ARG A 285 2.96 7.82 4.96
C ARG A 285 2.63 6.68 4.02
N HIS A 286 1.37 6.50 3.70
CA HIS A 286 0.95 5.54 2.68
C HIS A 286 1.11 6.19 1.31
N MET A 287 2.17 5.86 0.59
CA MET A 287 2.59 6.54 -0.64
C MET A 287 3.20 5.58 -1.66
N PRO A 288 3.18 5.94 -2.96
CA PRO A 288 4.02 5.25 -3.94
C PRO A 288 5.49 5.50 -3.64
N PHE A 289 6.34 4.54 -3.93
CA PHE A 289 7.78 4.70 -3.93
C PHE A 289 8.46 3.67 -4.83
N ASP A 290 9.61 4.04 -5.38
CA ASP A 290 10.53 3.09 -5.99
C ASP A 290 11.44 2.52 -4.88
N LEU A 291 11.35 1.21 -4.68
CA LEU A 291 12.22 0.46 -3.80
C LEU A 291 13.52 0.15 -4.55
N LYS A 292 14.55 0.96 -4.30
CA LYS A 292 15.87 0.84 -4.93
C LYS A 292 16.72 -0.16 -4.17
N PHE A 293 17.17 -1.21 -4.83
CA PHE A 293 18.10 -2.19 -4.28
C PHE A 293 19.53 -1.67 -4.41
N ILE A 294 20.23 -1.55 -3.27
CA ILE A 294 21.53 -0.88 -3.21
C ILE A 294 22.71 -1.84 -3.10
N ASP A 295 22.46 -3.13 -2.86
CA ASP A 295 23.47 -4.19 -2.88
C ASP A 295 22.97 -5.41 -3.66
N SER A 296 23.04 -5.33 -4.99
CA SER A 296 22.64 -6.41 -5.88
C SER A 296 23.51 -7.68 -5.76
N THR A 297 24.61 -7.63 -5.01
CA THR A 297 25.46 -8.80 -4.76
C THR A 297 25.00 -9.62 -3.55
N HIS A 298 24.16 -9.04 -2.71
CA HIS A 298 23.64 -9.73 -1.53
C HIS A 298 22.72 -10.89 -1.92
N PRO A 299 22.87 -12.10 -1.32
CA PRO A 299 22.07 -13.27 -1.70
C PRO A 299 20.54 -13.09 -1.61
N ILE A 300 20.04 -12.25 -0.71
CA ILE A 300 18.60 -11.91 -0.60
C ILE A 300 18.08 -11.18 -1.85
N LEU A 301 18.96 -10.44 -2.54
CA LEU A 301 18.60 -9.66 -3.72
C LEU A 301 18.96 -10.37 -5.04
N ALA A 302 19.43 -11.62 -4.95
CA ALA A 302 19.91 -12.36 -6.11
C ALA A 302 18.82 -12.53 -7.16
N GLY A 303 19.04 -11.90 -8.31
CA GLY A 303 18.15 -11.95 -9.48
C GLY A 303 16.87 -11.10 -9.37
N LEU A 304 16.79 -10.22 -8.37
CA LEU A 304 15.88 -9.09 -8.41
C LEU A 304 16.43 -8.01 -9.36
N PRO A 305 15.56 -7.15 -9.94
CA PRO A 305 16.01 -5.98 -10.72
C PRO A 305 16.71 -4.95 -9.81
N GLY A 306 17.18 -3.83 -10.37
CA GLY A 306 17.76 -2.73 -9.58
C GLY A 306 16.74 -1.95 -8.73
N GLU A 307 15.47 -1.95 -9.11
CA GLU A 307 14.40 -1.31 -8.36
C GLU A 307 13.02 -1.91 -8.66
N LEU A 308 12.07 -1.68 -7.75
CA LEU A 308 10.66 -2.07 -7.90
C LEU A 308 9.73 -0.97 -7.39
N TYR A 309 8.69 -0.67 -8.15
CA TYR A 309 7.61 0.22 -7.71
C TYR A 309 6.68 -0.48 -6.70
N PHE A 310 6.35 0.20 -5.61
CA PHE A 310 5.34 -0.21 -4.63
C PHE A 310 4.47 0.97 -4.20
N LEU A 311 3.29 0.66 -3.64
CA LEU A 311 2.43 1.59 -2.91
C LEU A 311 2.19 1.00 -1.52
N ASP A 312 2.86 1.54 -0.52
CA ASP A 312 2.86 1.02 0.84
C ASP A 312 3.20 2.13 1.85
N GLU A 313 3.55 1.77 3.08
CA GLU A 313 3.78 2.67 4.21
C GLU A 313 5.25 2.63 4.69
N PRO A 314 6.18 3.40 4.09
CA PRO A 314 7.52 3.59 4.63
C PRO A 314 7.50 4.24 6.03
N TYR A 315 8.53 3.96 6.84
CA TYR A 315 8.75 4.51 8.19
C TYR A 315 10.05 5.31 8.28
N TRP A 316 10.02 6.50 8.89
CA TRP A 316 11.23 7.31 9.05
C TRP A 316 11.15 8.42 10.14
N PRO A 317 12.30 8.86 10.68
CA PRO A 317 13.53 8.09 10.77
C PRO A 317 13.32 6.92 11.74
N MET A 318 13.84 5.74 11.40
CA MET A 318 13.82 4.60 12.30
C MET A 318 14.78 4.81 13.48
N ILE A 319 14.48 4.17 14.62
CA ILE A 319 15.26 4.27 15.86
C ILE A 319 16.28 3.13 15.92
N GLY A 320 17.56 3.44 16.09
CA GLY A 320 18.64 2.47 16.22
C GLY A 320 19.96 3.02 15.69
N ASP A 321 20.98 2.17 15.63
CA ASP A 321 22.31 2.55 15.11
C ASP A 321 22.44 2.09 13.65
N ARG A 322 22.33 3.04 12.72
CA ARG A 322 22.43 2.76 11.28
C ARG A 322 23.79 2.21 10.86
N SER A 323 24.85 2.41 11.66
CA SER A 323 26.19 1.89 11.33
C SER A 323 26.33 0.39 11.57
N GLN A 324 25.37 -0.22 12.29
CA GLN A 324 25.37 -1.65 12.61
C GLN A 324 24.55 -2.50 11.65
N ILE A 325 23.79 -1.87 10.74
CA ILE A 325 22.98 -2.58 9.77
C ILE A 325 23.61 -2.53 8.38
N HIS A 326 23.30 -3.54 7.57
CA HIS A 326 23.57 -3.52 6.14
C HIS A 326 22.27 -3.25 5.39
N VAL A 327 22.13 -2.05 4.84
CA VAL A 327 20.91 -1.66 4.11
C VAL A 327 20.91 -2.35 2.74
N LEU A 328 19.83 -3.05 2.44
CA LEU A 328 19.63 -3.76 1.17
C LEU A 328 18.81 -2.93 0.18
N ALA A 329 17.81 -2.20 0.66
CA ALA A 329 16.95 -1.40 -0.19
C ALA A 329 16.47 -0.11 0.50
N ASN A 330 16.29 0.94 -0.29
CA ASN A 330 15.68 2.21 0.14
C ASN A 330 14.39 2.49 -0.62
N ALA A 331 13.39 3.06 0.04
CA ALA A 331 12.31 3.77 -0.65
C ALA A 331 12.83 5.13 -1.11
N ALA A 332 12.63 5.44 -2.38
CA ALA A 332 13.06 6.69 -2.97
C ALA A 332 12.18 7.88 -2.55
N ASN A 333 12.82 9.03 -2.29
CA ASN A 333 12.14 10.33 -2.13
C ASN A 333 10.92 10.33 -1.19
N VAL A 334 11.05 9.72 -0.02
CA VAL A 334 9.95 9.58 0.95
C VAL A 334 9.55 10.94 1.53
N ASP A 335 10.55 11.73 1.92
CA ASP A 335 10.39 13.08 2.46
C ASP A 335 11.45 14.04 1.90
N GLY A 336 11.79 13.87 0.62
CA GLY A 336 12.93 14.54 -0.02
C GLY A 336 14.24 13.74 0.08
N GLU A 337 14.23 12.63 0.81
CA GLU A 337 15.39 11.74 0.99
C GLU A 337 15.01 10.28 0.74
N ASP A 338 16.00 9.48 0.34
CA ASP A 338 15.87 8.02 0.28
C ASP A 338 15.93 7.44 1.71
N ARG A 339 14.97 6.56 2.05
CA ARG A 339 14.82 5.98 3.39
C ARG A 339 15.02 4.47 3.40
N PRO A 340 15.79 3.90 4.35
CA PRO A 340 15.94 2.45 4.46
C PRO A 340 14.58 1.75 4.57
N MET A 341 14.40 0.71 3.77
CA MET A 341 13.19 -0.13 3.76
C MET A 341 13.50 -1.58 4.05
N MET A 342 14.66 -2.07 3.64
CA MET A 342 15.11 -3.44 3.88
C MET A 342 16.55 -3.43 4.38
N TRP A 343 16.85 -4.21 5.41
CA TRP A 343 18.20 -4.34 5.94
C TRP A 343 18.45 -5.72 6.53
N THR A 344 19.73 -6.08 6.63
CA THR A 344 20.21 -7.16 7.49
C THR A 344 20.95 -6.62 8.70
N PHE A 345 20.93 -7.40 9.76
CA PHE A 345 21.60 -7.09 11.02
C PHE A 345 22.11 -8.39 11.64
N GLU A 346 23.31 -8.37 12.20
CA GLU A 346 23.90 -9.52 12.87
C GLU A 346 24.09 -9.23 14.36
N ARG A 347 23.76 -10.21 15.19
CA ARG A 347 23.96 -10.12 16.64
C ARG A 347 24.46 -11.44 17.18
N GLY A 348 25.73 -11.46 17.56
CA GLY A 348 26.41 -12.71 17.94
C GLY A 348 26.39 -13.68 16.76
N ARG A 349 25.69 -14.81 16.91
CA ARG A 349 25.50 -15.79 15.83
C ARG A 349 24.17 -15.64 15.10
N GLY A 350 23.28 -14.79 15.61
CA GLY A 350 21.95 -14.57 15.05
C GLY A 350 22.01 -13.67 13.83
N ARG A 351 21.15 -13.95 12.85
CA ARG A 351 21.01 -13.16 11.64
C ARG A 351 19.59 -12.61 11.56
N VAL A 352 19.46 -11.35 11.17
CA VAL A 352 18.19 -10.69 11.02
C VAL A 352 18.02 -10.20 9.60
N PHE A 353 16.82 -10.38 9.06
CA PHE A 353 16.32 -9.64 7.90
C PHE A 353 15.10 -8.85 8.33
N ALA A 354 15.04 -7.58 7.94
CA ALA A 354 13.92 -6.72 8.24
C ALA A 354 13.44 -6.03 6.96
N SER A 355 12.13 -5.95 6.79
CA SER A 355 11.47 -5.22 5.72
C SER A 355 10.35 -4.38 6.31
N ILE A 356 10.32 -3.08 6.02
CA ILE A 356 9.21 -2.19 6.44
C ILE A 356 7.99 -2.38 5.55
N ALA A 357 8.13 -2.86 4.31
CA ALA A 357 6.98 -3.08 3.44
C ALA A 357 6.06 -4.18 3.99
N GLY A 358 4.75 -4.02 3.78
CA GLY A 358 3.74 -4.95 4.25
C GLY A 358 2.61 -4.33 5.08
N HIS A 359 2.28 -3.04 4.94
CA HIS A 359 1.05 -2.51 5.55
C HIS A 359 -0.17 -3.19 4.93
N TYR A 360 -0.11 -3.41 3.62
CA TYR A 360 -1.21 -3.88 2.82
C TYR A 360 -1.02 -5.32 2.35
N THR A 361 -2.13 -6.06 2.26
CA THR A 361 -2.13 -7.41 1.68
C THR A 361 -1.66 -7.40 0.23
N TRP A 362 -1.96 -6.36 -0.56
CA TRP A 362 -1.47 -6.30 -1.95
C TRP A 362 0.06 -6.29 -2.06
N THR A 363 0.79 -5.80 -1.05
CA THR A 363 2.25 -5.89 -1.03
C THR A 363 2.69 -7.31 -0.69
N LEU A 364 2.10 -7.91 0.35
CA LEU A 364 2.43 -9.27 0.79
C LEU A 364 1.96 -10.35 -0.19
N ASP A 365 1.01 -10.01 -1.05
CA ASP A 365 0.46 -10.84 -2.11
C ASP A 365 1.13 -10.61 -3.47
N ASP A 366 1.92 -9.54 -3.62
CA ASP A 366 2.70 -9.29 -4.84
C ASP A 366 3.67 -10.46 -5.06
N PRO A 367 3.59 -11.17 -6.21
CA PRO A 367 4.44 -12.33 -6.45
C PRO A 367 5.93 -12.01 -6.50
N VAL A 368 6.33 -10.77 -6.81
CA VAL A 368 7.74 -10.34 -6.80
C VAL A 368 8.21 -10.08 -5.36
N PHE A 369 7.35 -9.51 -4.50
CA PHE A 369 7.70 -9.29 -3.09
C PHE A 369 7.91 -10.60 -2.31
N ARG A 370 7.25 -11.68 -2.75
CA ARG A 370 7.34 -13.02 -2.15
C ARG A 370 8.60 -13.80 -2.52
N LEU A 371 9.37 -13.34 -3.52
CA LEU A 371 10.66 -13.90 -3.89
C LEU A 371 11.74 -13.35 -2.96
#